data_AF-A0A1H3XMA3-F1
#
_entry.id   AF-A0A1H3XMA3-F1
#
_cell.length_a   1.000
_cell.length_b   1.000
_cell.length_c   1.000
_cell.angle_alpha   90.00
_cell.angle_beta   90.00
_cell.angle_gamma   90.00
#
_symmetry.space_group_name_H-M   'P 1'
#
loop_
_entity.id
_entity.type
_entity.pdbx_description
1 polymer ?
#
loop_
_entity_poly.entity_id
_entity_poly.type
_entity_poly.pdbx_seq_one_letter_code
_entity_poly.pdbx_strand_id
1 'polypeptide(L)'
;MQRERRGELTQLYQAVVVSRLAVEAARGELIEALGDWLCGADTLPPGSLEMQALARLCEAQEKAEAEYAKCVSALSEKLVQRARVA
;
A
#
# COMPACT_ATOMS: atom_id res chain seq x y z
N MET A 1 -12.28 19.72 14.54
CA MET A 1 -11.88 19.90 13.12
C MET A 1 -10.40 19.66 12.80
N GLN A 2 -9.40 20.42 13.30
CA GLN A 2 -8.00 20.16 12.92
C GLN A 2 -7.40 18.88 13.53
N ARG A 3 -7.80 18.49 14.75
CA ARG A 3 -7.38 17.23 15.38
C ARG A 3 -7.92 15.99 14.66
N GLU A 4 -9.18 16.03 14.21
CA GLU A 4 -9.81 14.92 13.47
C GLU A 4 -9.10 14.66 12.13
N ARG A 5 -8.77 15.71 11.37
CA ARG A 5 -8.02 15.58 10.10
C ARG A 5 -6.59 15.07 10.27
N ARG A 6 -5.94 15.41 11.38
CA ARG A 6 -4.62 14.85 11.71
C ARG A 6 -4.73 13.35 11.99
N GLY A 7 -5.76 12.92 12.72
CA GLY A 7 -6.04 11.51 12.96
C GLY A 7 -6.32 10.74 11.68
N GLU A 8 -7.15 11.29 10.79
CA GLU A 8 -7.48 10.71 9.48
C GLU A 8 -6.24 10.58 8.58
N LEU A 9 -5.40 11.62 8.49
CA LEU A 9 -4.16 11.55 7.71
C LEU A 9 -3.18 10.49 8.27
N THR A 10 -3.06 10.38 9.60
CA THR A 10 -2.23 9.35 10.23
C THR A 10 -2.78 7.95 9.95
N GLN A 11 -4.10 7.75 9.97
CA GLN A 11 -4.73 6.49 9.62
C GLN A 11 -4.48 6.10 8.16
N LEU A 12 -4.65 7.05 7.23
CA LEU A 12 -4.36 6.83 5.81
C LEU A 12 -2.87 6.50 5.57
N TYR A 13 -1.97 7.20 6.27
CA TYR A 13 -0.54 6.89 6.21
C TYR A 13 -0.24 5.47 6.72
N GLN A 14 -0.83 5.08 7.86
CA GLN A 14 -0.69 3.72 8.38
C GLN A 14 -1.22 2.68 7.40
N ALA A 15 -2.37 2.93 6.76
CA ALA A 15 -2.93 2.05 5.74
C ALA A 15 -1.97 1.86 4.55
N VAL A 16 -1.36 2.94 4.06
CA VAL A 16 -0.32 2.85 3.00
C VAL A 16 0.86 1.99 3.43
N VAL A 17 1.38 2.21 4.65
CA VAL A 17 2.51 1.43 5.17
C VAL A 17 2.16 -0.05 5.28
N VAL A 18 1.00 -0.38 5.84
CA VAL A 18 0.54 -1.76 6.00
C VAL A 18 0.36 -2.45 4.64
N SER A 19 -0.31 -1.79 3.68
CA SER A 19 -0.51 -2.37 2.34
C SER A 19 0.82 -2.61 1.63
N ARG A 20 1.77 -1.68 1.73
CA ARG A 20 3.10 -1.85 1.14
C ARG A 20 3.87 -3.00 1.76
N LEU A 21 3.87 -3.12 3.09
CA LEU A 21 4.51 -4.24 3.79
C LEU A 21 3.89 -5.58 3.39
N ALA A 22 2.57 -5.63 3.22
CA ALA A 22 1.88 -6.85 2.77
C ALA A 22 2.29 -7.25 1.35
N VAL A 23 2.41 -6.30 0.41
CA VAL A 23 2.90 -6.55 -0.95
C VAL A 23 4.35 -7.02 -0.95
N GLU A 24 5.22 -6.35 -0.19
CA GLU A 24 6.64 -6.71 -0.09
C GLU A 24 6.82 -8.11 0.51
N ALA A 25 6.06 -8.46 1.57
CA ALA A 25 6.08 -9.78 2.18
C ALA A 25 5.59 -10.87 1.20
N ALA A 26 4.40 -10.70 0.61
CA ALA A 26 3.86 -11.67 -0.34
C ALA A 26 4.77 -11.87 -1.56
N ARG A 27 5.39 -10.80 -2.07
CA ARG A 27 6.37 -10.91 -3.15
C ARG A 27 7.63 -11.66 -2.71
N GLY A 28 8.10 -11.43 -1.49
CA GLY A 28 9.22 -12.15 -0.90
C GLY A 28 8.97 -13.66 -0.83
N GLU A 29 7.83 -14.06 -0.27
CA GLU A 29 7.40 -15.46 -0.18
C GLU A 29 7.32 -16.13 -1.56
N LEU A 30 6.81 -15.42 -2.58
CA LEU A 30 6.73 -15.96 -3.93
C LEU A 30 8.10 -16.13 -4.59
N ILE A 31 9.02 -15.20 -4.35
CA ILE A 31 10.39 -15.31 -4.84
C ILE A 31 11.09 -16.50 -4.19
N GLU A 32 10.92 -16.67 -2.87
CA GLU A 32 11.50 -17.80 -2.12
C GLU A 32 10.95 -19.14 -2.62
N ALA A 33 9.63 -19.26 -2.73
CA ALA A 33 8.99 -20.49 -3.24
C ALA A 33 9.38 -20.82 -4.70
N LEU A 34 9.54 -19.80 -5.56
CA LEU A 34 10.09 -20.00 -6.91
C LEU A 34 11.55 -20.46 -6.86
N GLY A 35 12.36 -19.87 -5.98
CA GLY A 35 13.75 -20.25 -5.77
C GLY A 35 13.88 -21.71 -5.33
N ASP A 36 13.11 -22.12 -4.33
CA ASP A 36 13.08 -23.49 -3.82
C ASP A 36 12.74 -24.49 -4.93
N TRP A 37 11.70 -24.20 -5.71
CA TRP A 37 11.31 -25.04 -6.84
C TRP A 37 12.41 -25.13 -7.90
N LEU A 38 13.03 -24.01 -8.28
CA LEU A 38 14.15 -23.98 -9.24
C LEU A 38 15.39 -24.74 -8.74
N CYS A 39 15.59 -24.79 -7.42
CA CYS A 39 16.67 -25.53 -6.78
C CYS A 39 16.35 -27.03 -6.54
N GLY A 40 15.18 -27.51 -6.99
CA GLY A 40 14.80 -28.92 -6.93
C GLY A 40 14.18 -29.35 -5.61
N ALA A 41 13.62 -28.42 -4.83
CA ALA A 41 12.76 -28.78 -3.71
C ALA A 41 11.52 -29.54 -4.22
N ASP A 42 11.02 -30.48 -3.41
CA ASP A 42 9.77 -31.22 -3.69
C ASP A 42 8.53 -30.36 -3.33
N THR A 43 8.51 -29.15 -3.86
CA THR A 43 7.44 -28.16 -3.70
C THR A 43 6.91 -27.79 -5.08
N LEU A 44 5.66 -27.37 -5.17
CA LEU A 44 5.11 -26.85 -6.43
C LEU A 44 5.53 -25.39 -6.61
N PRO A 45 5.77 -24.93 -7.85
CA PRO A 45 6.01 -23.53 -8.09
C PRO A 45 4.75 -22.72 -7.73
N PRO A 46 4.89 -21.46 -7.33
CA PRO A 46 3.76 -20.56 -7.15
C PRO A 46 2.80 -20.56 -8.34
N GLY A 47 1.52 -20.70 -8.04
CA GLY A 47 0.45 -20.86 -9.02
C GLY A 47 -0.35 -19.59 -9.25
N SER A 48 -1.47 -19.77 -9.96
CA SER A 48 -2.36 -18.67 -10.34
C SER A 48 -3.10 -18.06 -9.16
N LEU A 49 -3.28 -18.79 -8.05
CA LEU A 49 -3.96 -18.30 -6.85
C LEU A 49 -3.07 -17.34 -6.08
N GLU A 50 -1.79 -17.67 -5.93
CA GLU A 50 -0.80 -16.86 -5.25
C GLU A 50 -0.53 -15.56 -6.04
N MET A 51 -0.46 -15.66 -7.37
CA MET A 51 -0.38 -14.49 -8.24
C MET A 51 -1.62 -13.60 -8.14
N GLN A 52 -2.82 -14.18 -8.05
CA GLN A 52 -4.06 -13.41 -7.82
C GLN A 52 -4.09 -12.76 -6.44
N ALA A 53 -3.58 -13.43 -5.42
CA ALA A 53 -3.47 -12.86 -4.07
C ALA A 53 -2.53 -11.64 -4.08
N LEU A 54 -1.36 -11.75 -4.71
CA LEU A 54 -0.45 -10.61 -4.89
C LEU A 54 -1.10 -9.46 -5.65
N ALA A 55 -1.83 -9.74 -6.74
CA ALA A 55 -2.53 -8.71 -7.50
C ALA A 55 -3.54 -7.93 -6.65
N ARG A 56 -4.33 -8.62 -5.81
CA ARG A 56 -5.28 -7.97 -4.89
C ARG A 56 -4.58 -7.10 -3.85
N LEU A 57 -3.41 -7.51 -3.37
CA LEU A 57 -2.60 -6.70 -2.46
C LEU A 57 -2.07 -5.44 -3.14
N CYS A 58 -1.62 -5.54 -4.40
CA CYS A 58 -1.21 -4.39 -5.20
C CYS A 58 -2.37 -3.40 -5.40
N GLU A 59 -3.56 -3.89 -5.76
CA GLU A 59 -4.76 -3.05 -5.88
C GLU A 59 -5.11 -2.33 -4.56
N ALA A 60 -4.99 -3.03 -3.43
CA ALA A 60 -5.23 -2.46 -2.11
C ALA A 60 -4.19 -1.38 -1.76
N GLN A 61 -2.92 -1.58 -2.14
CA GLN A 61 -1.86 -0.59 -1.99
C GLN A 61 -2.14 0.66 -2.84
N GLU A 62 -2.44 0.48 -4.13
CA GLU A 62 -2.76 1.60 -5.04
C GLU A 62 -3.93 2.43 -4.52
N LYS A 63 -4.97 1.76 -4.00
CA LYS A 63 -6.12 2.45 -3.41
C LYS A 63 -5.74 3.26 -2.16
N ALA A 64 -4.95 2.68 -1.25
CA ALA A 64 -4.50 3.36 -0.05
C ALA A 64 -3.62 4.57 -0.38
N GLU A 65 -2.71 4.44 -1.35
CA GLU A 65 -1.85 5.52 -1.82
C GLU A 65 -2.67 6.65 -2.46
N ALA A 66 -3.67 6.31 -3.28
CA ALA A 66 -4.56 7.29 -3.90
C ALA A 66 -5.39 8.06 -2.87
N GLU A 67 -5.91 7.38 -1.84
CA GLU A 67 -6.69 8.02 -0.76
C GLU A 67 -5.81 8.95 0.09
N TYR A 68 -4.60 8.49 0.45
CA TYR A 68 -3.62 9.31 1.15
C TYR A 68 -3.22 10.55 0.33
N ALA A 69 -2.91 10.39 -0.96
CA ALA A 69 -2.53 11.49 -1.85
C ALA A 69 -3.65 12.53 -2.00
N LYS A 70 -4.91 12.09 -2.14
CA LYS A 70 -6.08 12.98 -2.18
C LYS A 70 -6.18 13.81 -0.89
N CYS A 71 -6.00 13.19 0.27
CA CYS A 71 -6.07 13.88 1.56
C CYS A 71 -4.94 14.91 1.71
N VAL A 72 -3.70 14.54 1.35
CA VAL A 72 -2.55 15.46 1.36
C VAL A 72 -2.78 16.66 0.43
N SER A 73 -3.26 16.42 -0.79
CA SER A 73 -3.57 17.49 -1.75
C SER A 73 -4.60 18.48 -1.20
N ALA A 74 -5.70 17.96 -0.65
CA ALA A 74 -6.77 18.78 -0.08
C ALA A 74 -6.31 19.61 1.14
N LEU A 75 -5.34 19.11 1.91
CA LEU A 75 -4.73 19.86 3.01
C LEU A 75 -3.81 20.97 2.47
N SER A 76 -3.02 20.67 1.44
CA SER A 76 -2.13 21.64 0.78
C SER A 76 -2.92 22.81 0.18
N GLU A 77 -3.98 22.54 -0.59
CA GLU A 77 -4.84 23.57 -1.18
C GLU A 77 -5.46 24.50 -0.13
N LYS A 78 -5.91 23.94 1.00
CA LYS A 78 -6.45 24.73 2.11
C LYS A 78 -5.41 25.64 2.76
N LEU A 79 -4.16 25.20 2.86
CA LEU A 79 -3.06 26.02 3.37
C LEU A 79 -2.74 27.17 2.41
N VAL A 80 -2.65 26.89 1.11
CA VAL A 80 -2.43 27.91 0.08
C VAL A 80 -3.56 28.94 0.09
N GLN A 81 -4.82 28.50 0.18
CA GLN A 81 -5.96 29.43 0.22
C GLN A 81 -5.95 30.31 1.47
N ARG A 82 -5.57 29.77 2.63
CA ARG A 82 -5.42 30.57 3.86
C ARG A 82 -4.32 31.62 3.73
N ALA A 83 -3.19 31.27 3.13
CA ALA A 83 -2.06 32.19 2.94
C ALA A 83 -2.36 33.33 1.94
N ARG A 84 -3.35 33.16 1.05
CA ARG A 84 -3.77 34.20 0.09
C ARG A 84 -4.77 35.20 0.66
N VAL A 85 -5.45 34.84 1.74
CA VAL A 85 -6.51 35.66 2.37
C VAL A 85 -6.01 36.38 3.63
N ALA A 86 -4.83 36.00 4.14
CA ALA A 86 -4.12 36.66 5.23
C ALA A 86 -3.14 37.72 4.68
#